data_AF-A0A645IQH9-F1
#
_entry.id   AF-A0A645IQH9-F1
#
_cell.length_a   1.000
_cell.length_b   1.000
_cell.length_c   1.000
_cell.angle_alpha   90.00
_cell.angle_beta   90.00
_cell.angle_gamma   90.00
#
_symmetry.space_group_name_H-M   'P 1'
#
loop_
_entity.id
_entity.type
_entity.pdbx_description
1 polymer ?
#
loop_
_entity_poly.entity_id
_entity_poly.type
_entity_poly.pdbx_seq_one_letter_code
_entity_poly.pdbx_strand_id
1 'polypeptide(L)'
;MILSSYGFIALNLAQREVRVLQNNLGEEQNFRTWEGSPFAQIEPAMAFQYGLPMLLIRESTVEQTGIWAFGIGPFLLLEWNPNLPLVDFFNSTAWLQIFQNWISQVRNGFYIQTQPPFQYNCTRDSVN
;
A
#
# COMPACT_ATOMS: atom_id res chain seq x y z
N MET A 1 -15.52 -10.31 7.91
CA MET A 1 -14.67 -9.11 8.01
C MET A 1 -14.16 -9.05 9.44
N ILE A 2 -12.97 -9.57 9.69
CA ILE A 2 -12.34 -9.47 11.02
C ILE A 2 -11.77 -8.05 11.12
N LEU A 3 -12.35 -7.24 12.00
CA LEU A 3 -11.95 -5.85 12.31
C LEU A 3 -10.61 -5.78 13.08
N SER A 4 -9.80 -6.85 13.09
CA SER A 4 -8.56 -6.90 13.88
C SER A 4 -7.29 -6.54 13.10
N SER A 5 -7.40 -6.06 11.86
CA SER A 5 -6.22 -5.63 11.10
C SER A 5 -5.96 -4.14 11.35
N TYR A 6 -4.91 -3.84 12.10
CA TYR A 6 -4.44 -2.48 12.39
C TYR A 6 -3.61 -1.86 11.24
N GLY A 7 -3.60 -2.53 10.09
CA GLY A 7 -2.91 -2.10 8.88
C GLY A 7 -3.52 -2.75 7.65
N PHE A 8 -3.28 -2.15 6.50
CA PHE A 8 -3.81 -2.59 5.22
C PHE A 8 -2.69 -2.69 4.19
N ILE A 9 -2.67 -3.79 3.42
CA ILE A 9 -1.77 -3.99 2.30
C ILE A 9 -2.63 -4.26 1.07
N ALA A 10 -2.35 -3.56 -0.03
CA ALA A 10 -2.96 -3.86 -1.32
C ALA A 10 -1.92 -4.09 -2.41
N LEU A 11 -2.28 -4.97 -3.33
CA LEU A 11 -1.47 -5.30 -4.51
C LEU A 11 -2.27 -4.93 -5.76
N ASN A 12 -1.59 -4.29 -6.72
CA ASN A 12 -2.12 -4.06 -8.05
C ASN A 12 -1.21 -4.71 -9.08
N LEU A 13 -1.56 -5.92 -9.48
CA LEU A 13 -0.80 -6.75 -10.42
C LEU A 13 -1.48 -6.77 -11.78
N ALA A 14 -0.73 -7.04 -12.83
CA ALA A 14 -1.24 -7.13 -14.19
C ALA A 14 -2.28 -8.26 -14.29
N GLN A 15 -3.51 -7.90 -14.70
CA GLN A 15 -4.60 -8.87 -14.89
C GLN A 15 -5.10 -8.91 -16.32
N ARG A 16 -5.29 -7.74 -16.94
CA ARG A 16 -5.77 -7.65 -18.33
C ARG A 16 -4.90 -6.71 -19.15
N GLU A 17 -4.55 -7.13 -20.36
CA GLU A 17 -3.92 -6.25 -21.35
C GLU A 17 -5.03 -5.59 -22.16
N VAL A 18 -5.03 -4.26 -22.22
CA VAL A 18 -6.01 -3.47 -22.96
C VAL A 18 -5.31 -2.71 -24.07
N ARG A 19 -5.93 -2.68 -25.25
CA ARG A 19 -5.51 -1.85 -26.38
C ARG A 19 -6.38 -0.61 -26.42
N VAL A 20 -5.75 0.54 -26.23
CA VAL A 20 -6.42 1.85 -26.31
C VAL A 20 -6.43 2.30 -27.76
N LEU A 21 -7.62 2.46 -28.33
CA LEU A 21 -7.79 2.80 -29.75
C LEU A 21 -7.86 4.32 -29.94
N GLN A 22 -8.78 4.98 -29.22
CA GLN A 22 -9.10 6.38 -29.39
C GLN A 22 -9.44 7.01 -28.03
N ASN A 23 -9.21 8.31 -27.89
CA ASN A 23 -9.65 9.08 -26.74
C ASN A 23 -11.05 9.70 -26.97
N ASN A 24 -11.59 10.36 -25.95
CA ASN A 24 -12.90 11.02 -26.01
C ASN A 24 -12.95 12.22 -26.98
N LEU A 25 -11.80 12.68 -27.49
CA LEU A 25 -11.69 13.74 -28.49
C LEU A 25 -11.61 13.19 -29.93
N GLY A 26 -11.61 11.86 -30.10
CA GLY A 26 -11.49 11.20 -31.40
C GLY A 26 -10.05 11.07 -31.91
N GLU A 27 -9.05 11.37 -31.08
CA GLU A 27 -7.63 11.21 -31.44
C GLU A 27 -7.22 9.74 -31.25
N GLU A 28 -6.54 9.17 -32.24
CA GLU A 28 -6.00 7.80 -32.15
C GLU A 28 -4.86 7.71 -31.14
N GLN A 29 -4.89 6.68 -30.30
CA GLN A 29 -3.93 6.47 -29.22
C GLN A 29 -3.09 5.19 -29.44
N ASN A 30 -3.59 4.18 -30.15
CA ASN A 30 -2.86 2.99 -30.64
C ASN A 30 -1.75 2.40 -29.73
N PHE A 31 -1.95 2.41 -28.41
CA PHE A 31 -1.01 1.84 -27.44
C PHE A 31 -1.67 0.71 -26.64
N ARG A 32 -0.83 -0.09 -25.96
CA ARG A 32 -1.28 -1.16 -25.07
C ARG A 32 -0.82 -0.88 -23.65
N THR A 33 -1.67 -1.20 -22.68
CA THR A 33 -1.37 -1.06 -21.27
C THR A 33 -1.90 -2.26 -20.50
N TRP A 34 -1.25 -2.59 -19.39
CA TRP A 34 -1.79 -3.54 -18.43
C TRP A 34 -2.68 -2.81 -17.44
N GLU A 35 -3.86 -3.36 -17.20
CA GLU A 35 -4.74 -2.91 -16.16
C GLU A 35 -4.84 -4.00 -15.08
N GLY A 36 -4.88 -3.56 -13.84
CA GLY A 36 -5.14 -4.43 -12.71
C GLY A 36 -6.63 -4.49 -12.36
N SER A 37 -6.92 -5.01 -11.17
CA SER A 37 -8.31 -5.13 -10.72
C SER A 37 -8.91 -3.75 -10.42
N PRO A 38 -10.08 -3.39 -10.96
CA PRO A 38 -10.76 -2.15 -10.59
C PRO A 38 -11.14 -2.13 -9.10
N PHE A 39 -11.36 -3.31 -8.50
CA PHE A 39 -11.63 -3.44 -7.06
C PHE A 39 -10.41 -3.13 -6.19
N ALA A 40 -9.19 -3.19 -6.76
CA ALA A 40 -7.97 -2.80 -6.07
C ALA A 40 -7.88 -1.29 -5.80
N GLN A 41 -8.85 -0.47 -6.23
CA GLN A 41 -8.95 0.93 -5.82
C GLN A 41 -9.90 1.16 -4.64
N ILE A 42 -10.94 0.32 -4.52
CA ILE A 42 -12.03 0.53 -3.55
C ILE A 42 -11.54 0.23 -2.13
N GLU A 43 -10.89 -0.92 -1.92
CA GLU A 43 -10.41 -1.30 -0.58
C GLU A 43 -9.35 -0.35 -0.03
N PRO A 44 -8.31 0.08 -0.80
CA PRO A 44 -7.40 1.12 -0.33
C PRO A 44 -8.09 2.45 -0.03
N ALA A 45 -9.07 2.86 -0.85
CA ALA A 45 -9.82 4.09 -0.58
C ALA A 45 -10.62 4.00 0.73
N MET A 46 -11.22 2.83 1.03
CA MET A 46 -11.89 2.59 2.31
C MET A 46 -10.88 2.58 3.47
N ALA A 47 -9.74 1.88 3.32
CA ALA A 47 -8.70 1.84 4.34
C ALA A 47 -8.15 3.24 4.66
N PHE A 48 -8.01 4.09 3.65
CA PHE A 48 -7.64 5.49 3.83
C PHE A 48 -8.70 6.26 4.64
N GLN A 49 -9.98 6.09 4.34
CA GLN A 49 -11.07 6.72 5.08
C GLN A 49 -11.12 6.26 6.55
N TYR A 50 -10.80 4.99 6.81
CA TYR A 50 -10.65 4.45 8.17
C TYR A 50 -9.37 4.91 8.88
N GLY A 51 -8.48 5.64 8.20
CA GLY A 51 -7.21 6.10 8.76
C GLY A 51 -6.21 4.96 9.04
N LEU A 52 -6.33 3.84 8.32
CA LEU A 52 -5.41 2.72 8.49
C LEU A 52 -4.05 3.01 7.84
N PRO A 53 -2.93 2.60 8.46
CA PRO A 53 -1.63 2.56 7.78
C PRO A 53 -1.69 1.67 6.54
N MET A 54 -1.37 2.22 5.37
CA MET A 54 -1.46 1.51 4.09
C MET A 54 -0.09 1.29 3.46
N LEU A 55 0.13 0.08 2.94
CA LEU A 55 1.24 -0.27 2.06
C LEU A 55 0.68 -0.71 0.72
N LEU A 56 1.06 0.00 -0.34
CA LEU A 56 0.59 -0.26 -1.70
C LEU A 56 1.73 -0.81 -2.52
N ILE A 57 1.52 -1.92 -3.22
CA ILE A 57 2.50 -2.49 -4.14
C ILE A 57 1.87 -2.61 -5.52
N ARG A 58 2.46 -1.96 -6.50
CA ARG A 58 2.00 -1.96 -7.90
C ARG A 58 3.03 -2.66 -8.76
N GLU A 59 2.57 -3.46 -9.71
CA GLU A 59 3.43 -3.97 -10.77
C GLU A 59 3.78 -2.86 -11.78
N SER A 60 5.03 -2.77 -12.20
CA SER A 60 5.55 -1.64 -12.99
C SER A 60 4.86 -1.45 -14.35
N THR A 61 4.34 -2.54 -14.91
CA THR A 61 3.66 -2.60 -16.20
C THR A 61 2.21 -2.10 -16.14
N VAL A 62 1.62 -2.07 -14.94
CA VAL A 62 0.21 -1.70 -14.73
C VAL A 62 0.05 -0.20 -14.77
N GLU A 63 -1.02 0.30 -15.39
CA GLU A 63 -1.30 1.73 -15.46
C GLU A 63 -1.33 2.44 -14.08
N GLN A 64 -0.92 3.71 -14.08
CA GLN A 64 -0.90 4.55 -12.89
C GLN A 64 -2.22 5.33 -12.78
N THR A 65 -3.26 4.66 -12.29
CA THR A 65 -4.61 5.25 -12.18
C THR A 65 -5.03 5.39 -10.71
N GLY A 66 -5.59 6.55 -10.36
CA GLY A 66 -6.19 6.81 -9.05
C GLY A 66 -5.17 6.66 -7.91
N ILE A 67 -5.51 5.90 -6.87
CA ILE A 67 -4.65 5.69 -5.68
C ILE A 67 -3.28 5.06 -6.03
N TRP A 68 -3.12 4.49 -7.22
CA TRP A 68 -1.90 3.84 -7.69
C TRP A 68 -0.93 4.77 -8.43
N ALA A 69 -1.28 6.04 -8.64
CA ALA A 69 -0.39 7.03 -9.22
C ALA A 69 0.44 7.78 -8.16
N PHE A 70 1.70 8.05 -8.48
CA PHE A 70 2.61 8.77 -7.58
C PHE A 70 2.13 10.20 -7.34
N GLY A 71 2.22 10.66 -6.09
CA GLY A 71 1.96 12.05 -5.70
C GLY A 71 0.50 12.43 -5.44
N ILE A 72 -0.45 11.50 -5.60
CA ILE A 72 -1.89 11.77 -5.36
C ILE A 72 -2.24 11.74 -3.85
N GLY A 73 -1.40 11.11 -3.03
CA GLY A 73 -1.56 11.11 -1.58
C GLY A 73 -0.27 10.73 -0.84
N PRO A 74 -0.28 10.78 0.51
CA PRO A 74 0.87 10.46 1.35
C PRO A 74 1.08 8.94 1.48
N PHE A 75 0.91 8.20 0.38
CA PHE A 75 0.90 6.74 0.39
C PHE A 75 2.30 6.16 0.27
N LEU A 76 2.54 5.07 1.01
CA LEU A 76 3.71 4.23 0.85
C LEU A 76 3.49 3.31 -0.36
N LEU A 77 3.89 3.79 -1.54
CA LEU A 77 3.76 3.06 -2.81
C LEU A 77 5.11 2.45 -3.22
N LEU A 78 5.11 1.13 -3.40
CA LEU A 78 6.22 0.37 -3.95
C LEU A 78 5.90 -0.10 -5.36
N GLU A 79 6.92 -0.09 -6.21
CA GLU A 79 6.84 -0.61 -7.56
C GLU A 79 7.62 -1.91 -7.68
N TRP A 80 6.95 -2.96 -8.14
CA TRP A 80 7.51 -4.28 -8.38
C TRP A 80 7.65 -4.52 -9.88
N ASN A 81 8.85 -4.91 -10.33
CA ASN A 81 9.10 -5.25 -11.73
C ASN A 81 9.03 -6.78 -11.91
N PRO A 82 8.09 -7.30 -12.71
CA PRO A 82 7.92 -8.74 -12.93
C PRO A 82 9.07 -9.38 -13.73
N ASN A 83 9.87 -8.56 -14.44
CA ASN A 83 10.99 -9.03 -15.25
C ASN A 83 12.28 -9.22 -14.45
N LEU A 84 12.30 -8.81 -13.18
CA LEU A 84 13.44 -8.96 -12.28
C LEU A 84 13.18 -10.10 -11.28
N PRO A 85 14.23 -10.76 -10.77
CA PRO A 85 14.09 -11.73 -9.68
C PRO A 85 13.35 -11.12 -8.49
N LEU A 86 12.36 -11.84 -7.95
CA LEU A 86 11.59 -11.42 -6.78
C LEU A 86 12.48 -11.16 -5.55
N VAL A 87 13.59 -11.88 -5.43
CA VAL A 87 14.58 -11.70 -4.37
C VAL A 87 15.17 -10.29 -4.38
N ASP A 88 15.38 -9.70 -5.56
CA ASP A 88 15.94 -8.36 -5.70
C ASP A 88 14.96 -7.29 -5.19
N PHE A 89 13.66 -7.51 -5.36
CA PHE A 89 12.62 -6.63 -4.81
C PHE A 89 12.66 -6.64 -3.28
N PHE A 90 12.67 -7.81 -2.65
CA PHE A 90 12.71 -7.91 -1.17
C PHE A 90 14.05 -7.49 -0.56
N ASN A 91 15.14 -7.54 -1.33
CA ASN A 91 16.44 -7.02 -0.90
C ASN A 91 16.62 -5.52 -1.22
N SER A 92 15.67 -4.90 -1.94
CA SER A 92 15.76 -3.49 -2.30
C SER A 92 15.68 -2.59 -1.07
N THR A 93 16.43 -1.49 -1.09
CA THR A 93 16.40 -0.47 -0.03
C THR A 93 15.00 0.16 0.09
N ALA A 94 14.31 0.33 -1.04
CA ALA A 94 12.95 0.82 -1.10
C ALA A 94 12.01 -0.09 -0.28
N TRP A 95 12.02 -1.41 -0.54
CA TRP A 95 11.22 -2.37 0.24
C TRP A 95 11.56 -2.30 1.72
N LEU A 96 12.84 -2.42 2.08
CA LEU A 96 13.26 -2.49 3.48
C LEU A 96 12.87 -1.24 4.28
N GLN A 97 13.06 -0.05 3.72
CA GLN A 97 12.73 1.21 4.39
C GLN A 97 11.21 1.42 4.50
N ILE A 98 10.49 1.25 3.39
CA ILE A 98 9.05 1.48 3.35
C ILE A 98 8.32 0.45 4.22
N PHE A 99 8.74 -0.81 4.17
CA PHE A 99 8.15 -1.88 4.98
C PHE A 99 8.38 -1.66 6.48
N GLN A 100 9.59 -1.25 6.89
CA GLN A 100 9.85 -0.89 8.29
C GLN A 100 9.02 0.30 8.76
N ASN A 101 8.86 1.33 7.93
CA ASN A 101 8.00 2.48 8.25
C ASN A 101 6.54 2.05 8.42
N TRP A 102 6.01 1.25 7.48
CA TRP A 102 4.65 0.72 7.59
C TRP A 102 4.46 -0.14 8.85
N ILE A 103 5.39 -1.05 9.17
CA ILE A 103 5.33 -1.85 10.41
C ILE A 103 5.24 -0.95 11.65
N SER A 104 6.07 0.10 11.71
CA SER A 104 6.04 1.07 12.83
C SER A 104 4.69 1.76 12.96
N GLN A 105 4.08 2.18 11.85
CA GLN A 105 2.75 2.79 11.85
C GLN A 105 1.68 1.81 12.35
N VAL A 106 1.70 0.56 11.87
CA VAL A 106 0.75 -0.47 12.29
C VAL A 106 0.89 -0.78 13.79
N ARG A 107 2.11 -0.94 14.29
CA ARG A 107 2.38 -1.20 15.72
C ARG A 107 1.92 -0.03 16.59
N ASN A 108 2.22 1.20 16.18
CA ASN A 108 1.78 2.39 16.90
C ASN A 108 0.25 2.48 16.93
N GLY A 109 -0.41 2.25 15.79
CA GLY A 109 -1.87 2.19 15.71
C GLY A 109 -2.47 1.12 16.63
N PHE A 110 -1.89 -0.08 16.64
CA PHE A 110 -2.27 -1.16 17.56
C PHE A 110 -2.15 -0.72 19.03
N TYR A 111 -1.00 -0.18 19.44
CA TYR A 111 -0.79 0.23 20.82
C TYR A 111 -1.74 1.34 21.25
N ILE A 112 -1.96 2.34 20.41
CA ILE A 112 -2.90 3.44 20.70
C ILE A 112 -4.32 2.91 20.92
N GLN A 113 -4.75 1.91 20.13
CA GLN A 113 -6.11 1.38 20.21
C GLN A 113 -6.31 0.34 21.33
N THR A 114 -5.26 -0.39 21.71
CA THR A 114 -5.38 -1.54 22.62
C THR A 114 -4.78 -1.32 24.00
N GLN A 115 -3.89 -0.35 24.18
CA GLN A 115 -3.30 -0.10 25.50
C GLN A 115 -4.37 0.41 26.48
N PRO A 116 -4.40 -0.12 27.70
CA PRO A 116 -5.31 0.38 28.73
C PRO A 116 -4.96 1.84 29.05
N PRO A 117 -5.95 2.68 29.36
CA PRO A 117 -5.72 4.09 29.74
C PRO A 117 -4.90 4.25 31.03
N PHE A 118 -4.71 3.17 31.80
CA PHE A 118 -3.98 3.18 33.07
C PHE A 118 -2.94 2.04 33.10
N GLN A 119 -1.73 2.37 33.53
CA GLN A 119 -0.72 1.37 33.88
C GLN A 119 -0.99 0.86 35.30
N TYR A 120 -1.33 -0.42 35.46
CA TYR A 120 -1.62 -1.02 36.78
C TYR A 120 -0.37 -1.40 37.58
N ASN A 121 0.82 -1.12 37.08
CA ASN A 121 2.05 -1.46 37.80
C ASN A 121 3.06 -0.32 37.73
N CYS A 122 3.39 0.22 38.90
CA CYS A 122 4.59 1.01 39.11
C CYS A 122 5.61 0.08 39.78
N THR A 123 6.41 -0.65 39.01
CA THR A 123 7.60 -1.29 39.58
C THR A 123 8.58 -0.20 39.93
N ARG A 124 8.60 0.10 41.22
CA ARG A 124 9.49 1.05 41.85
C ARG A 124 10.86 0.40 41.97
N ASP A 125 11.68 0.48 40.94
CA ASP A 125 13.12 0.27 41.13
C ASP A 125 13.73 1.59 41.64
N SER A 126 13.26 2.00 42.82
CA SER A 126 13.95 3.01 43.60
C SER A 126 15.19 2.37 44.21
N VAL A 127 16.35 2.82 43.73
CA VAL A 127 17.51 3.27 44.51
C VAL A 127 17.81 2.46 45.79
N ASN A 128 18.99 1.83 45.75
CA ASN A 128 19.79 1.14 46.77
C ASN A 128 19.69 -0.39 46.79
#